data_AF-A0A8C4J1T5-F1
#
_entry.id   AF-A0A8C4J1T5-F1
#
_cell.length_a   1.000
_cell.length_b   1.000
_cell.length_c   1.000
_cell.angle_alpha   90.00
_cell.angle_beta   90.00
_cell.angle_gamma   90.00
#
_symmetry.space_group_name_H-M   'P 1'
#
loop_
_entity.id
_entity.type
_entity.pdbx_description
1 polymer ?
#
loop_
_entity_poly.entity_id
_entity_poly.type
_entity_poly.pdbx_seq_one_letter_code
_entity_poly.pdbx_strand_id
1 'polypeptide(L)'
;MPSLRGKVQTVLGLVEPDQLGYTLTHEHLTMNYSCCYCPPAPGQEPLSEGPLEMKNLFWIKQNPYSHKENLLLYQETDAVKEELLLFKTAGGGTIVENTTTGISRDMNTLKKLAEETGVHIIAGAGFYVDSTHSSHTQAMTVEQLTGIIVDEILSGADGTNIKCGVVGEVGCSWPLTPSEQRVLQATAHAQSQLGCPVIIHPGRNSDAPFQIIRILQEAGADASKTVMSHLDRIRMLINEGYEDRIVIAHDVHTKNRHTLLQTDNKLPWKRSVRQHFLSCQISHSSFVGIIPLTSVRQDTKHEQEHS
;
A
#
# COMPACT_ATOMS: atom_id res chain seq x y z
N MET A 1 -21.90 -10.44 0.15
CA MET A 1 -22.07 -11.22 1.40
C MET A 1 -22.39 -10.28 2.56
N PRO A 2 -23.57 -10.36 3.20
CA PRO A 2 -23.98 -9.40 4.25
C PRO A 2 -23.10 -9.42 5.51
N SER A 3 -22.51 -10.56 5.87
CA SER A 3 -21.76 -10.74 7.12
C SER A 3 -20.37 -10.08 7.15
N LEU A 4 -19.80 -9.78 5.98
CA LEU A 4 -18.47 -9.15 5.86
C LEU A 4 -18.56 -7.61 5.73
N ARG A 5 -19.75 -7.07 5.44
CA ARG A 5 -19.92 -5.66 5.16
C ARG A 5 -19.67 -4.82 6.40
N GLY A 6 -18.82 -3.80 6.28
CA GLY A 6 -18.51 -2.86 7.35
C GLY A 6 -17.53 -3.39 8.40
N LYS A 7 -16.96 -4.58 8.20
CA LYS A 7 -15.91 -5.15 9.04
C LYS A 7 -14.58 -5.15 8.32
N VAL A 8 -13.49 -5.29 9.08
CA VAL A 8 -12.13 -5.32 8.56
C VAL A 8 -11.55 -6.71 8.77
N GLN A 9 -11.04 -7.32 7.71
CA GLN A 9 -10.40 -8.64 7.77
C GLN A 9 -8.92 -8.49 8.11
N THR A 10 -8.52 -9.01 9.27
CA THR A 10 -7.11 -9.14 9.70
C THR A 10 -6.66 -10.59 9.52
N VAL A 11 -5.36 -10.85 9.68
CA VAL A 11 -4.82 -12.23 9.71
C VAL A 11 -5.35 -13.07 10.88
N LEU A 12 -5.94 -12.45 11.91
CA LEU A 12 -6.59 -13.14 13.04
C LEU A 12 -8.11 -13.24 12.92
N GLY A 13 -8.70 -12.69 11.86
CA GLY A 13 -10.15 -12.67 11.64
C GLY A 13 -10.72 -11.26 11.54
N LEU A 14 -12.05 -11.19 11.62
CA LEU A 14 -12.79 -9.94 11.47
C LEU A 14 -12.71 -9.09 12.74
N VAL A 15 -12.49 -7.80 12.56
CA VAL A 15 -12.58 -6.78 13.61
C VAL A 15 -13.51 -5.65 13.16
N GLU A 16 -14.05 -4.91 14.12
CA GLU A 16 -14.82 -3.70 13.83
C GLU A 16 -13.88 -2.53 13.48
N PRO A 17 -14.29 -1.60 12.59
CA PRO A 17 -13.44 -0.48 12.17
C PRO A 17 -12.94 0.43 13.31
N ASP A 18 -13.72 0.58 14.37
CA ASP A 18 -13.36 1.36 15.56
C ASP A 18 -12.28 0.70 16.43
N GLN A 19 -11.99 -0.59 16.20
CA GLN A 19 -10.94 -1.34 16.88
C GLN A 19 -9.56 -1.16 16.22
N LEU A 20 -9.49 -0.58 15.02
CA LEU A 20 -8.22 -0.48 14.27
C LEU A 20 -7.18 0.42 14.95
N GLY A 21 -7.60 1.42 15.71
CA GLY A 21 -6.69 2.40 16.31
C GLY A 21 -5.89 3.20 15.26
N TYR A 22 -4.68 3.62 15.61
CA TYR A 22 -3.78 4.25 14.64
C TYR A 22 -3.28 3.22 13.62
N THR A 23 -3.47 3.51 12.34
CA THR A 23 -3.19 2.57 11.25
C THR A 23 -2.05 3.08 10.37
N LEU A 24 -1.02 2.26 10.15
CA LEU A 24 -0.08 2.42 9.06
C LEU A 24 -0.61 1.66 7.84
N THR A 25 -0.84 2.36 6.74
CA THR A 25 -1.64 1.86 5.61
C THR A 25 -0.81 1.21 4.51
N HIS A 26 0.52 1.27 4.63
CA HIS A 26 1.43 0.65 3.69
C HIS A 26 2.77 0.34 4.36
N GLU A 27 2.95 -0.91 4.80
CA GLU A 27 4.21 -1.40 5.36
C GLU A 27 4.50 -2.81 4.81
N HIS A 28 5.74 -3.26 5.02
CA HIS A 28 6.16 -4.64 4.76
C HIS A 28 6.73 -5.24 6.04
N LEU A 29 6.28 -6.44 6.39
CA LEU A 29 6.73 -7.13 7.61
C LEU A 29 7.60 -8.36 7.29
N THR A 30 7.38 -8.95 6.12
CA THR A 30 8.17 -10.06 5.58
C THR A 30 8.30 -9.82 4.09
N MET A 31 9.49 -9.61 3.56
CA MET A 31 9.66 -9.28 2.14
C MET A 31 11.00 -9.76 1.59
N ASN A 32 10.98 -10.23 0.34
CA ASN A 32 12.16 -10.38 -0.50
C ASN A 32 12.09 -9.40 -1.67
N TYR A 33 12.97 -8.40 -1.64
CA TYR A 33 13.00 -7.33 -2.63
C TYR A 33 14.18 -7.47 -3.62
N SER A 34 14.71 -8.68 -3.79
CA SER A 34 15.84 -8.98 -4.68
C SER A 34 15.55 -8.66 -6.15
N CYS A 35 14.28 -8.61 -6.55
CA CYS A 35 13.86 -8.23 -7.90
C CYS A 35 14.23 -6.79 -8.27
N CYS A 36 14.53 -5.94 -7.28
CA CYS A 36 15.02 -4.57 -7.47
C CYS A 36 16.53 -4.44 -7.33
N TYR A 37 17.28 -5.54 -7.23
CA TYR A 37 18.74 -5.48 -7.08
C TYR A 37 19.40 -4.76 -8.26
N CYS A 38 20.22 -3.76 -7.93
CA CYS A 38 21.01 -2.98 -8.86
C CYS A 38 22.49 -3.26 -8.58
N PRO A 39 23.25 -3.86 -9.51
CA PRO A 39 24.68 -4.11 -9.29
C PRO A 39 25.44 -2.83 -8.88
N PRO A 40 26.36 -2.91 -7.91
CA PRO A 40 27.15 -1.76 -7.50
C PRO A 40 28.16 -1.37 -8.60
N ALA A 41 28.83 -0.23 -8.42
CA ALA A 41 29.92 0.16 -9.32
C ALA A 41 31.08 -0.86 -9.26
N PRO A 42 31.84 -1.06 -10.36
CA PRO A 42 32.96 -2.00 -10.38
C PRO A 42 33.95 -1.77 -9.23
N GLY A 43 34.33 -2.84 -8.54
CA GLY A 43 35.22 -2.81 -7.38
C GLY A 43 34.52 -2.59 -6.03
N GLN A 44 33.20 -2.41 -6.03
CA GLN A 44 32.38 -2.28 -4.81
C GLN A 44 31.58 -3.55 -4.49
N GLU A 45 31.80 -4.66 -5.20
CA GLU A 45 31.14 -5.95 -4.96
C GLU A 45 31.31 -6.43 -3.51
N PRO A 46 32.49 -6.30 -2.86
CA PRO A 46 32.63 -6.68 -1.44
C PRO A 46 31.74 -5.88 -0.49
N LEU A 47 31.36 -4.64 -0.84
CA LEU A 47 30.42 -3.84 -0.04
C LEU A 47 28.98 -4.30 -0.24
N SER A 48 28.65 -4.85 -1.40
CA SER A 48 27.32 -5.38 -1.73
C SER A 48 27.02 -6.71 -1.04
N GLU A 49 28.05 -7.54 -0.86
CA GLU A 49 27.97 -8.89 -0.29
C GLU A 49 28.35 -8.95 1.19
N GLY A 50 28.90 -7.86 1.75
CA GLY A 50 29.26 -7.77 3.15
C GLY A 50 28.05 -7.71 4.08
N PRO A 51 28.25 -7.89 5.40
CA PRO A 51 27.18 -7.79 6.39
C PRO A 51 26.71 -6.35 6.61
N LEU A 52 25.46 -6.17 7.03
CA LEU A 52 24.92 -4.89 7.51
C LEU A 52 25.63 -4.42 8.79
N GLU A 53 26.49 -3.40 8.68
CA GLU A 53 27.30 -2.90 9.81
C GLU A 53 27.37 -1.36 9.86
N MET A 54 27.70 -0.81 11.03
CA MET A 54 27.85 0.65 11.16
C MET A 54 28.94 1.24 10.26
N LYS A 55 29.99 0.47 9.93
CA LYS A 55 31.11 0.93 9.09
C LYS A 55 30.75 1.10 7.61
N ASN A 56 29.78 0.34 7.10
CA ASN A 56 29.33 0.42 5.71
C ASN A 56 27.94 1.09 5.56
N LEU A 57 27.28 1.41 6.67
CA LEU A 57 25.95 2.04 6.70
C LEU A 57 25.82 3.27 5.78
N PHE A 58 26.85 4.12 5.69
CA PHE A 58 26.81 5.27 4.78
C PHE A 58 26.67 4.84 3.31
N TRP A 59 27.46 3.84 2.87
CA TRP A 59 27.42 3.34 1.51
C TRP A 59 26.06 2.69 1.21
N ILE A 60 25.52 1.91 2.15
CA ILE A 60 24.21 1.24 2.02
C ILE A 60 23.08 2.27 1.87
N LYS A 61 23.12 3.37 2.64
CA LYS A 61 22.12 4.45 2.49
C LYS A 61 22.13 5.11 1.11
N GLN A 62 23.30 5.21 0.48
CA GLN A 62 23.43 5.76 -0.87
C GLN A 62 23.08 4.73 -1.95
N ASN A 63 23.28 3.43 -1.66
CA ASN A 63 23.06 2.33 -2.60
C ASN A 63 22.12 1.25 -2.02
N PRO A 64 20.88 1.61 -1.62
CA PRO A 64 20.01 0.71 -0.86
C PRO A 64 19.60 -0.53 -1.65
N TYR A 65 19.57 -0.42 -2.99
CA TYR A 65 19.25 -1.52 -3.90
C TYR A 65 20.48 -2.31 -4.36
N SER A 66 21.67 -1.94 -3.93
CA SER A 66 22.92 -2.61 -4.30
C SER A 66 23.51 -3.44 -3.16
N HIS A 67 22.90 -3.48 -1.98
CA HIS A 67 23.32 -4.32 -0.87
C HIS A 67 22.38 -5.53 -0.77
N LYS A 68 22.89 -6.75 -0.96
CA LYS A 68 22.05 -7.95 -1.09
C LYS A 68 21.22 -8.21 0.16
N GLU A 69 21.85 -8.16 1.34
CA GLU A 69 21.17 -8.39 2.62
C GLU A 69 20.14 -7.30 2.94
N ASN A 70 20.34 -6.06 2.46
CA ASN A 70 19.40 -4.96 2.73
C ASN A 70 18.06 -5.13 1.98
N LEU A 71 18.01 -6.03 1.00
CA LEU A 71 16.82 -6.37 0.22
C LEU A 71 16.01 -7.52 0.84
N LEU A 72 16.49 -8.12 1.93
CA LEU A 72 15.87 -9.28 2.56
C LEU A 72 15.36 -8.89 3.95
N LEU A 73 14.04 -8.87 4.12
CA LEU A 73 13.39 -8.62 5.41
C LEU A 73 12.87 -9.91 6.07
N TYR A 74 12.60 -10.95 5.28
CA TYR A 74 11.97 -12.20 5.77
C TYR A 74 12.81 -12.98 6.79
N GLN A 75 14.08 -12.65 6.96
CA GLN A 75 14.99 -13.30 7.92
C GLN A 75 15.04 -12.59 9.29
N GLU A 76 14.48 -11.39 9.43
CA GLU A 76 14.63 -10.52 10.61
C GLU A 76 13.37 -10.48 11.51
N THR A 77 12.67 -11.61 11.62
CA THR A 77 11.35 -11.67 12.28
C THR A 77 11.33 -11.18 13.73
N ASP A 78 12.41 -11.39 14.49
CA ASP A 78 12.52 -10.90 15.87
C ASP A 78 12.67 -9.37 15.94
N ALA A 79 13.47 -8.77 15.05
CA ALA A 79 13.60 -7.31 14.97
C ALA A 79 12.27 -6.66 14.53
N VAL A 80 11.55 -7.28 13.58
CA VAL A 80 10.21 -6.83 13.17
C VAL A 80 9.23 -6.88 14.35
N LYS A 81 9.24 -7.96 15.12
CA LYS A 81 8.42 -8.10 16.34
C LYS A 81 8.72 -6.99 17.36
N GLU A 82 9.99 -6.67 17.59
CA GLU A 82 10.39 -5.59 18.49
C GLU A 82 9.87 -4.22 18.02
N GLU A 83 10.00 -3.91 16.73
CA GLU A 83 9.46 -2.67 16.15
C GLU A 83 7.92 -2.60 16.24
N LEU A 84 7.22 -3.72 16.06
CA LEU A 84 5.76 -3.80 16.27
C LEU A 84 5.35 -3.55 17.73
N LEU A 85 6.11 -4.06 18.70
CA LEU A 85 5.87 -3.80 20.13
C LEU A 85 6.11 -2.32 20.46
N LEU A 86 7.12 -1.69 19.86
CA LEU A 86 7.35 -0.24 19.97
C LEU A 86 6.19 0.55 19.36
N PHE A 87 5.73 0.18 18.17
CA PHE A 87 4.56 0.77 17.53
C PHE A 87 3.32 0.67 18.42
N LYS A 88 3.04 -0.53 18.97
CA LYS A 88 1.92 -0.76 19.90
C LYS A 88 2.03 0.12 21.15
N THR A 89 3.22 0.20 21.73
CA THR A 89 3.51 1.02 22.92
C THR A 89 3.30 2.51 22.64
N ALA A 90 3.60 2.96 21.43
CA ALA A 90 3.35 4.33 20.97
C ALA A 90 1.86 4.61 20.67
N GLY A 91 0.96 3.64 20.86
CA GLY A 91 -0.47 3.74 20.60
C GLY A 91 -0.91 3.18 19.24
N GLY A 92 0.02 2.63 18.46
CA GLY A 92 -0.26 1.96 17.18
C GLY A 92 -1.27 0.82 17.32
N GLY A 93 -2.22 0.76 16.40
CA GLY A 93 -3.28 -0.24 16.41
C GLY A 93 -3.17 -1.25 15.28
N THR A 94 -2.98 -0.79 14.04
CA THR A 94 -3.05 -1.62 12.85
C THR A 94 -1.92 -1.35 11.85
N ILE A 95 -1.48 -2.39 11.16
CA ILE A 95 -0.62 -2.32 9.98
C ILE A 95 -1.31 -3.00 8.80
N VAL A 96 -1.30 -2.34 7.65
CA VAL A 96 -1.64 -2.95 6.36
C VAL A 96 -0.33 -3.41 5.70
N GLU A 97 -0.19 -4.73 5.62
CA GLU A 97 0.97 -5.42 5.08
C GLU A 97 0.78 -5.62 3.57
N ASN A 98 1.65 -5.01 2.77
CA ASN A 98 1.47 -4.89 1.33
C ASN A 98 2.35 -5.87 0.53
N THR A 99 3.01 -6.82 1.19
CA THR A 99 3.79 -7.84 0.48
C THR A 99 2.83 -8.81 -0.19
N THR A 100 2.91 -8.92 -1.53
CA THR A 100 2.03 -9.78 -2.33
C THR A 100 2.81 -10.88 -3.06
N THR A 101 2.13 -11.65 -3.92
CA THR A 101 2.78 -12.66 -4.76
C THR A 101 3.89 -12.01 -5.60
N GLY A 102 5.10 -12.57 -5.50
CA GLY A 102 6.29 -12.09 -6.20
C GLY A 102 7.37 -11.50 -5.29
N ILE A 103 7.01 -11.04 -4.09
CA ILE A 103 7.95 -10.45 -3.11
C ILE A 103 7.93 -11.14 -1.74
N SER A 104 7.52 -12.42 -1.73
CA SER A 104 7.62 -13.34 -0.58
C SER A 104 6.74 -12.99 0.64
N ARG A 105 5.43 -12.85 0.42
CA ARG A 105 4.41 -12.82 1.49
C ARG A 105 4.47 -14.12 2.33
N ASP A 106 4.35 -14.00 3.66
CA ASP A 106 4.31 -15.15 4.57
C ASP A 106 3.17 -15.03 5.60
N MET A 107 2.02 -15.58 5.26
CA MET A 107 0.81 -15.51 6.08
C MET A 107 0.97 -16.09 7.49
N ASN A 108 1.80 -17.13 7.68
CA ASN A 108 2.01 -17.73 8.99
C ASN A 108 2.83 -16.82 9.90
N THR A 109 3.87 -16.20 9.35
CA THR A 109 4.67 -15.21 10.08
C THR A 109 3.83 -13.98 10.43
N LEU A 110 3.01 -13.47 9.50
CA LEU A 110 2.10 -12.35 9.79
C LEU A 110 1.12 -12.69 10.94
N LYS A 111 0.52 -13.88 10.92
CA LYS A 111 -0.36 -14.33 11.99
C LYS A 111 0.36 -14.39 13.34
N LYS A 112 1.55 -15.00 13.37
CA LYS A 112 2.37 -15.09 14.59
C LYS A 112 2.70 -13.71 15.15
N LEU A 113 3.12 -12.77 14.30
CA LEU A 113 3.43 -11.39 14.70
C LEU A 113 2.20 -10.69 15.28
N ALA A 114 1.01 -10.86 14.69
CA ALA A 114 -0.22 -10.29 15.22
C ALA A 114 -0.57 -10.86 16.61
N GLU A 115 -0.43 -12.18 16.80
CA GLU A 115 -0.67 -12.86 18.09
C GLU A 115 0.31 -12.40 19.18
N GLU A 116 1.60 -12.29 18.86
CA GLU A 116 2.66 -11.98 19.84
C GLU A 116 2.70 -10.49 20.23
N THR A 117 2.27 -9.60 19.34
CA THR A 117 2.39 -8.14 19.54
C THR A 117 1.07 -7.46 19.89
N GLY A 118 -0.06 -8.09 19.57
CA GLY A 118 -1.39 -7.49 19.69
C GLY A 118 -1.63 -6.33 18.71
N VAL A 119 -0.80 -6.16 17.68
CA VAL A 119 -1.03 -5.27 16.55
C VAL A 119 -1.92 -5.99 15.54
N HIS A 120 -2.98 -5.33 15.06
CA HIS A 120 -3.77 -5.88 13.97
C HIS A 120 -2.97 -5.83 12.68
N ILE A 121 -2.89 -6.95 11.96
CA ILE A 121 -2.22 -7.02 10.66
C ILE A 121 -3.26 -7.35 9.59
N ILE A 122 -3.37 -6.50 8.59
CA ILE A 122 -4.23 -6.69 7.41
C ILE A 122 -3.32 -7.09 6.25
N ALA A 123 -3.40 -8.34 5.82
CA ALA A 123 -2.59 -8.85 4.71
C ALA A 123 -3.16 -8.44 3.35
N GLY A 124 -2.26 -8.17 2.42
CA GLY A 124 -2.56 -7.79 1.05
C GLY A 124 -2.62 -8.95 0.06
N ALA A 125 -3.62 -8.94 -0.84
CA ALA A 125 -3.80 -9.91 -1.92
C ALA A 125 -3.22 -9.45 -3.26
N GLY A 126 -2.98 -10.38 -4.18
CA GLY A 126 -2.64 -10.07 -5.57
C GLY A 126 -1.16 -10.27 -5.93
N PHE A 127 -0.70 -9.51 -6.93
CA PHE A 127 0.58 -9.71 -7.60
C PHE A 127 1.36 -8.41 -7.72
N TYR A 128 2.68 -8.50 -7.53
CA TYR A 128 3.59 -7.36 -7.66
C TYR A 128 3.95 -7.11 -9.14
N VAL A 129 5.15 -6.61 -9.43
CA VAL A 129 5.53 -6.20 -10.79
C VAL A 129 5.90 -7.38 -11.70
N ASP A 130 5.88 -7.17 -13.02
CA ASP A 130 6.11 -8.19 -14.04
C ASP A 130 7.40 -9.01 -13.85
N SER A 131 8.47 -8.36 -13.40
CA SER A 131 9.77 -9.01 -13.16
C SER A 131 9.73 -10.07 -12.06
N THR A 132 8.67 -10.09 -11.24
CA THR A 132 8.41 -11.08 -10.21
C THR A 132 7.41 -12.15 -10.63
N HIS A 133 6.74 -11.98 -11.78
CA HIS A 133 5.77 -12.95 -12.26
C HIS A 133 6.47 -14.20 -12.78
N SER A 134 6.03 -15.36 -12.29
CA SER A 134 6.45 -16.65 -12.87
C SER A 134 5.95 -16.77 -14.31
N SER A 135 6.57 -17.65 -15.10
CA SER A 135 6.07 -17.98 -16.45
C SER A 135 4.62 -18.46 -16.43
N HIS A 136 4.21 -19.13 -15.35
CA HIS A 136 2.83 -19.54 -15.14
C HIS A 136 1.91 -18.33 -14.96
N THR A 137 2.25 -17.39 -14.06
CA THR A 137 1.52 -16.14 -13.83
C THR A 137 1.39 -15.33 -15.13
N GLN A 138 2.48 -15.19 -15.89
CA GLN A 138 2.47 -14.49 -17.17
C GLN A 138 1.55 -15.14 -18.20
N ALA A 139 1.34 -16.46 -18.13
CA ALA A 139 0.44 -17.17 -19.05
C ALA A 139 -1.03 -17.17 -18.60
N MET A 140 -1.34 -16.72 -17.38
CA MET A 140 -2.71 -16.74 -16.86
C MET A 140 -3.62 -15.73 -17.58
N THR A 141 -4.88 -16.12 -17.74
CA THR A 141 -5.94 -15.22 -18.18
C THR A 141 -6.39 -14.29 -17.05
N VAL A 142 -7.12 -13.23 -17.41
CA VAL A 142 -7.71 -12.30 -16.44
C VAL A 142 -8.63 -13.03 -15.46
N GLU A 143 -9.40 -14.01 -15.93
CA GLU A 143 -10.32 -14.80 -15.10
C GLU A 143 -9.59 -15.67 -14.09
N GLN A 144 -8.47 -16.30 -14.50
CA GLN A 144 -7.64 -17.10 -13.60
C GLN A 144 -7.01 -16.23 -12.50
N LEU A 145 -6.45 -15.08 -12.87
CA LEU A 145 -5.90 -14.10 -11.92
C LEU A 145 -6.98 -13.56 -10.98
N THR A 146 -8.18 -13.27 -11.50
CA THR A 146 -9.33 -12.83 -10.68
C THR A 146 -9.71 -13.89 -9.66
N GLY A 147 -9.76 -15.16 -10.08
CA GLY A 147 -10.07 -16.29 -9.21
C GLY A 147 -9.10 -16.41 -8.03
N ILE A 148 -7.80 -16.22 -8.28
CA ILE A 148 -6.77 -16.24 -7.22
C ILE A 148 -6.99 -15.09 -6.23
N ILE A 149 -7.14 -13.85 -6.71
CA ILE A 149 -7.35 -12.69 -5.84
C ILE A 149 -8.62 -12.85 -4.99
N VAL A 150 -9.70 -13.35 -5.59
CA VAL A 150 -10.95 -13.61 -4.89
C VAL A 150 -10.79 -14.68 -3.81
N ASP A 151 -10.06 -15.76 -4.11
CA ASP A 151 -9.82 -16.84 -3.15
C ASP A 151 -8.94 -16.39 -1.97
N GLU A 152 -7.92 -15.55 -2.21
CA GLU A 152 -7.09 -14.96 -1.15
C GLU A 152 -7.90 -14.13 -0.15
N ILE A 153 -8.96 -13.45 -0.62
CA ILE A 153 -9.84 -12.64 0.23
C ILE A 153 -10.91 -13.50 0.91
N LEU A 154 -11.48 -14.49 0.22
CA LEU A 154 -12.65 -15.24 0.71
C LEU A 154 -12.30 -16.53 1.45
N SER A 155 -11.23 -17.20 1.08
CA SER A 155 -10.87 -18.55 1.54
C SER A 155 -9.57 -18.56 2.31
N GLY A 156 -8.51 -17.98 1.74
CA GLY A 156 -7.19 -17.90 2.34
C GLY A 156 -6.07 -17.78 1.30
N ALA A 157 -4.90 -17.34 1.73
CA ALA A 157 -3.74 -17.11 0.87
C ALA A 157 -2.60 -18.11 1.14
N ASP A 158 -1.76 -18.34 0.14
CA ASP A 158 -0.50 -19.09 0.22
C ASP A 158 -0.63 -20.51 0.80
N GLY A 159 -1.71 -21.20 0.47
CA GLY A 159 -2.00 -22.56 0.97
C GLY A 159 -2.43 -22.63 2.44
N THR A 160 -2.74 -21.47 3.04
CA THR A 160 -3.28 -21.36 4.41
C THR A 160 -4.78 -21.07 4.40
N ASN A 161 -5.41 -21.08 5.57
CA ASN A 161 -6.78 -20.59 5.76
C ASN A 161 -6.83 -19.12 6.24
N ILE A 162 -5.71 -18.40 6.14
CA ILE A 162 -5.58 -17.01 6.58
C ILE A 162 -5.94 -16.11 5.41
N LYS A 163 -6.90 -15.21 5.61
CA LYS A 163 -7.46 -14.37 4.55
C LYS A 163 -6.77 -13.01 4.48
N CYS A 164 -6.65 -12.50 3.26
CA CYS A 164 -6.26 -11.12 3.01
C CYS A 164 -7.45 -10.18 3.27
N GLY A 165 -7.16 -8.92 3.61
CA GLY A 165 -8.19 -7.90 3.86
C GLY A 165 -8.25 -6.78 2.82
N VAL A 166 -7.23 -6.65 1.98
CA VAL A 166 -7.15 -5.70 0.86
C VAL A 166 -6.56 -6.38 -0.36
N VAL A 167 -6.81 -5.83 -1.55
CA VAL A 167 -6.12 -6.26 -2.78
C VAL A 167 -4.97 -5.29 -3.03
N GLY A 168 -3.75 -5.68 -2.73
CA GLY A 168 -2.56 -4.89 -2.98
C GLY A 168 -1.40 -5.22 -2.05
N GLU A 169 -0.20 -4.68 -2.29
CA GLU A 169 0.06 -3.76 -3.39
C GLU A 169 0.09 -4.48 -4.75
N VAL A 170 -0.63 -3.92 -5.72
CA VAL A 170 -0.63 -4.41 -7.11
C VAL A 170 0.46 -3.69 -7.88
N GLY A 171 1.44 -4.44 -8.36
CA GLY A 171 2.63 -3.94 -9.04
C GLY A 171 2.35 -3.44 -10.45
N CYS A 172 2.75 -2.20 -10.74
CA CYS A 172 2.78 -1.66 -12.10
C CYS A 172 4.17 -1.11 -12.42
N SER A 173 4.84 -1.67 -13.42
CA SER A 173 6.05 -1.09 -13.98
C SER A 173 5.72 0.08 -14.93
N TRP A 174 6.76 0.71 -15.48
CA TRP A 174 6.60 1.67 -16.56
C TRP A 174 7.58 1.39 -17.70
N PRO A 175 7.10 1.24 -18.95
CA PRO A 175 5.69 1.11 -19.36
C PRO A 175 5.01 -0.15 -18.80
N LEU A 176 3.69 -0.13 -18.63
CA LEU A 176 2.90 -1.29 -18.20
C LEU A 176 3.12 -2.50 -19.14
N THR A 177 3.45 -3.66 -18.58
CA THR A 177 3.58 -4.89 -19.37
C THR A 177 2.21 -5.51 -19.68
N PRO A 178 2.11 -6.41 -20.68
CA PRO A 178 0.87 -7.16 -20.91
C PRO A 178 0.42 -7.98 -19.70
N SER A 179 1.36 -8.51 -18.89
CA SER A 179 1.01 -9.27 -17.69
C SER A 179 0.43 -8.36 -16.61
N GLU A 180 1.06 -7.22 -16.36
CA GLU A 180 0.58 -6.23 -15.37
C GLU A 180 -0.78 -5.65 -15.79
N GLN A 181 -1.01 -5.43 -17.08
CA GLN A 181 -2.32 -5.01 -17.58
C GLN A 181 -3.41 -6.06 -17.27
N ARG A 182 -3.12 -7.35 -17.46
CA ARG A 182 -4.06 -8.44 -17.08
C ARG A 182 -4.29 -8.48 -15.57
N VAL A 183 -3.25 -8.29 -14.76
CA VAL A 183 -3.36 -8.22 -13.29
C VAL A 183 -4.21 -7.03 -12.85
N LEU A 184 -4.06 -5.85 -13.47
CA LEU A 184 -4.90 -4.69 -13.20
C LEU A 184 -6.38 -4.94 -13.53
N GLN A 185 -6.65 -5.55 -14.69
CA GLN A 185 -8.02 -5.93 -15.07
C GLN A 185 -8.61 -6.95 -14.08
N ALA A 186 -7.83 -7.96 -13.69
CA ALA A 186 -8.24 -8.94 -12.69
C ALA A 186 -8.52 -8.31 -11.31
N THR A 187 -7.68 -7.35 -10.91
CA THR A 187 -7.85 -6.55 -9.70
C THR A 187 -9.17 -5.79 -9.72
N ALA A 188 -9.50 -5.13 -10.83
CA ALA A 188 -10.77 -4.42 -11.00
C ALA A 188 -11.98 -5.37 -10.90
N HIS A 189 -11.91 -6.54 -11.56
CA HIS A 189 -12.98 -7.52 -11.48
C HIS A 189 -13.16 -8.09 -10.07
N ALA A 190 -12.07 -8.39 -9.36
CA ALA A 190 -12.12 -8.83 -7.98
C ALA A 190 -12.71 -7.74 -7.07
N GLN A 191 -12.27 -6.49 -7.22
CA GLN A 191 -12.79 -5.36 -6.46
C GLN A 191 -14.29 -5.14 -6.72
N SER A 192 -14.75 -5.25 -7.97
CA SER A 192 -16.17 -5.09 -8.32
C SER A 192 -17.05 -6.17 -7.67
N GLN A 193 -16.55 -7.40 -7.58
CA GLN A 193 -17.26 -8.52 -6.93
C GLN A 193 -17.29 -8.41 -5.41
N LEU A 194 -16.18 -7.97 -4.80
CA LEU A 194 -15.95 -8.04 -3.35
C LEU A 194 -16.25 -6.72 -2.65
N GLY A 195 -16.06 -5.60 -3.34
CA GLY A 195 -16.14 -4.24 -2.79
C GLY A 195 -15.02 -3.89 -1.81
N CYS A 196 -13.91 -4.64 -1.82
CA CYS A 196 -12.74 -4.44 -0.96
C CYS A 196 -11.87 -3.25 -1.41
N PRO A 197 -10.99 -2.72 -0.55
CA PRO A 197 -10.00 -1.72 -0.95
C PRO A 197 -8.94 -2.31 -1.88
N VAL A 198 -8.45 -1.49 -2.82
CA VAL A 198 -7.33 -1.80 -3.70
C VAL A 198 -6.16 -0.87 -3.40
N ILE A 199 -4.93 -1.38 -3.37
CA ILE A 199 -3.69 -0.59 -3.21
C ILE A 199 -2.80 -0.82 -4.43
N ILE A 200 -2.36 0.25 -5.06
CA ILE A 200 -1.60 0.22 -6.32
C ILE A 200 -0.17 0.73 -6.10
N HIS A 201 0.81 0.00 -6.61
CA HIS A 201 2.19 0.42 -6.80
C HIS A 201 2.38 1.02 -8.20
N PRO A 202 2.40 2.35 -8.37
CA PRO A 202 2.57 2.93 -9.69
C PRO A 202 4.03 2.89 -10.17
N GLY A 203 4.18 2.73 -11.48
CA GLY A 203 5.47 2.89 -12.15
C GLY A 203 6.01 4.33 -11.98
N ARG A 204 7.34 4.49 -12.08
CA ARG A 204 8.02 5.77 -11.84
C ARG A 204 7.93 6.72 -13.04
N ASN A 205 6.71 7.07 -13.42
CA ASN A 205 6.39 8.01 -14.49
C ASN A 205 5.13 8.83 -14.12
N SER A 206 5.08 10.09 -14.54
CA SER A 206 3.93 10.98 -14.29
C SER A 206 2.62 10.45 -14.86
N ASP A 207 2.67 9.71 -15.97
CA ASP A 207 1.51 9.25 -16.71
C ASP A 207 0.99 7.90 -16.18
N ALA A 208 1.80 7.18 -15.38
CA ALA A 208 1.46 5.85 -14.87
C ALA A 208 0.15 5.83 -14.06
N PRO A 209 -0.07 6.73 -13.09
CA PRO A 209 -1.29 6.71 -12.29
C PRO A 209 -2.55 6.93 -13.12
N PHE A 210 -2.50 7.82 -14.12
CA PHE A 210 -3.62 8.10 -15.00
C PHE A 210 -3.96 6.89 -15.88
N GLN A 211 -2.94 6.23 -16.44
CA GLN A 211 -3.13 5.00 -17.21
C GLN A 211 -3.73 3.89 -16.34
N ILE A 212 -3.24 3.72 -15.11
CA ILE A 212 -3.72 2.69 -14.18
C ILE A 212 -5.18 2.93 -13.77
N ILE A 213 -5.52 4.16 -13.35
CA ILE A 213 -6.90 4.50 -12.95
C ILE A 213 -7.86 4.31 -14.12
N ARG A 214 -7.47 4.71 -15.33
CA ARG A 214 -8.26 4.49 -16.54
C ARG A 214 -8.56 2.99 -16.75
N ILE A 215 -7.54 2.13 -16.70
CA ILE A 215 -7.70 0.67 -16.89
C ILE A 215 -8.61 0.09 -15.81
N LEU A 216 -8.39 0.46 -14.54
CA LEU A 216 -9.22 0.00 -13.42
C LEU A 216 -10.69 0.39 -13.61
N GLN A 217 -10.97 1.66 -13.92
CA GLN A 217 -12.34 2.15 -14.11
C GLN A 217 -13.02 1.53 -15.34
N GLU A 218 -12.31 1.41 -16.47
CA GLU A 218 -12.81 0.73 -17.67
C GLU A 218 -13.17 -0.75 -17.40
N ALA A 219 -12.45 -1.41 -16.49
CA ALA A 219 -12.73 -2.78 -16.05
C ALA A 219 -13.75 -2.90 -14.90
N GLY A 220 -14.31 -1.77 -14.41
CA GLY A 220 -15.41 -1.73 -13.44
C GLY A 220 -14.99 -1.55 -11.98
N ALA A 221 -13.75 -1.14 -11.71
CA ALA A 221 -13.28 -0.78 -10.37
C ALA A 221 -13.93 0.52 -9.85
N ASP A 222 -14.09 0.60 -8.54
CA ASP A 222 -14.49 1.82 -7.82
C ASP A 222 -13.25 2.59 -7.39
N ALA A 223 -13.03 3.74 -8.04
CA ALA A 223 -11.89 4.61 -7.75
C ALA A 223 -11.89 5.12 -6.30
N SER A 224 -13.08 5.31 -5.69
CA SER A 224 -13.20 5.78 -4.31
C SER A 224 -12.68 4.77 -3.27
N LYS A 225 -12.47 3.51 -3.70
CA LYS A 225 -11.90 2.41 -2.91
C LYS A 225 -10.51 2.00 -3.40
N THR A 226 -9.89 2.82 -4.23
CA THR A 226 -8.53 2.60 -4.74
C THR A 226 -7.58 3.57 -4.06
N VAL A 227 -6.46 3.04 -3.58
CA VAL A 227 -5.34 3.77 -3.00
C VAL A 227 -4.20 3.79 -4.00
N MET A 228 -3.71 4.97 -4.36
CA MET A 228 -2.47 5.12 -5.13
C MET A 228 -1.30 5.38 -4.17
N SER A 229 -0.33 4.47 -4.15
CA SER A 229 0.87 4.53 -3.29
C SER A 229 1.93 5.49 -3.83
N HIS A 230 2.93 5.80 -2.99
CA HIS A 230 4.13 6.57 -3.35
C HIS A 230 3.87 8.03 -3.81
N LEU A 231 2.99 8.75 -3.09
CA LEU A 231 2.61 10.14 -3.38
C LEU A 231 3.80 11.12 -3.42
N ASP A 232 4.88 10.87 -2.66
CA ASP A 232 6.10 11.69 -2.69
C ASP A 232 6.68 11.87 -4.09
N ARG A 233 6.25 11.05 -5.04
CA ARG A 233 6.70 11.05 -6.44
C ARG A 233 5.61 11.52 -7.43
N ILE A 234 4.40 11.82 -6.95
CA ILE A 234 3.18 11.97 -7.78
C ILE A 234 2.32 13.15 -7.29
N ARG A 235 2.92 14.34 -7.18
CA ARG A 235 2.20 15.59 -6.84
C ARG A 235 1.14 16.00 -7.90
N MET A 236 1.16 15.40 -9.09
CA MET A 236 0.35 15.81 -10.24
C MET A 236 -1.13 15.40 -10.14
N LEU A 237 -1.47 14.29 -9.48
CA LEU A 237 -2.87 13.84 -9.37
C LEU A 237 -3.79 14.87 -8.70
N ILE A 238 -3.26 15.57 -7.69
CA ILE A 238 -3.96 16.66 -7.01
C ILE A 238 -4.11 17.87 -7.94
N ASN A 239 -3.08 18.18 -8.75
CA ASN A 239 -3.14 19.31 -9.67
C ASN A 239 -4.17 19.09 -10.80
N GLU A 240 -4.51 17.84 -11.11
CA GLU A 240 -5.46 17.47 -12.17
C GLU A 240 -6.89 17.21 -11.67
N GLY A 241 -7.19 17.45 -10.38
CA GLY A 241 -8.57 17.41 -9.87
C GLY A 241 -9.06 16.02 -9.45
N TYR A 242 -8.16 15.08 -9.15
CA TYR A 242 -8.51 13.72 -8.72
C TYR A 242 -8.60 13.55 -7.19
N GLU A 243 -8.43 14.62 -6.40
CA GLU A 243 -8.39 14.58 -4.93
C GLU A 243 -9.64 13.95 -4.28
N ASP A 244 -10.82 14.12 -4.88
CA ASP A 244 -12.09 13.61 -4.36
C ASP A 244 -12.43 12.19 -4.86
N ARG A 245 -11.58 11.61 -5.72
CA ARG A 245 -11.88 10.35 -6.43
C ARG A 245 -10.97 9.19 -6.06
N ILE A 246 -9.86 9.45 -5.38
CA ILE A 246 -8.84 8.46 -5.07
C ILE A 246 -8.31 8.75 -3.67
N VAL A 247 -8.03 7.69 -2.90
CA VAL A 247 -7.25 7.84 -1.67
C VAL A 247 -5.77 7.79 -2.06
N ILE A 248 -4.95 8.65 -1.46
CA ILE A 248 -3.53 8.71 -1.81
C ILE A 248 -2.70 8.50 -0.54
N ALA A 249 -1.73 7.58 -0.63
CA ALA A 249 -0.87 7.22 0.50
C ALA A 249 0.53 7.84 0.35
N HIS A 250 0.98 8.51 1.41
CA HIS A 250 2.39 8.83 1.62
C HIS A 250 3.02 7.71 2.44
N ASP A 251 3.80 6.86 1.80
CA ASP A 251 4.29 5.60 2.38
C ASP A 251 5.81 5.43 2.24
N VAL A 252 6.51 6.34 1.57
CA VAL A 252 7.97 6.36 1.56
C VAL A 252 8.48 7.06 2.82
N HIS A 253 8.37 6.37 3.96
CA HIS A 253 9.00 6.74 5.22
C HIS A 253 10.22 5.84 5.49
N THR A 254 11.33 6.09 4.79
CA THR A 254 12.58 5.42 5.17
C THR A 254 13.26 6.18 6.29
N LYS A 255 13.85 5.45 7.25
CA LYS A 255 14.57 5.95 8.45
C LYS A 255 15.65 7.02 8.17
N ASN A 256 16.02 7.28 6.90
CA ASN A 256 17.12 8.18 6.51
C ASN A 256 16.89 9.03 5.23
N ARG A 257 15.67 9.20 4.71
CA ARG A 257 15.44 9.99 3.48
C ARG A 257 14.60 11.23 3.75
N HIS A 258 15.22 12.25 4.35
CA HIS A 258 14.74 13.64 4.36
C HIS A 258 15.75 14.54 3.65
N THR A 259 15.92 14.35 2.34
CA THR A 259 16.62 15.31 1.49
C THR A 259 16.13 15.14 0.07
N LEU A 260 15.81 16.27 -0.59
CA LEU A 260 15.44 16.44 -2.00
C LEU A 260 13.93 16.56 -2.32
N LEU A 261 13.21 17.45 -1.64
CA LEU A 261 12.12 18.25 -2.24
C LEU A 261 12.12 19.66 -1.63
N GLN A 262 13.28 20.33 -1.64
CA GLN A 262 13.37 21.78 -1.41
C GLN A 262 13.82 22.45 -2.71
N THR A 263 12.90 22.57 -3.65
CA THR A 263 12.95 23.61 -4.68
C THR A 263 11.61 24.30 -4.66
N ASP A 264 11.43 25.20 -3.68
CA ASP A 264 10.92 26.54 -3.93
C ASP A 264 10.94 27.37 -2.64
N ASN A 265 11.84 28.35 -2.64
CA ASN A 265 12.07 29.32 -1.59
C ASN A 265 10.90 30.29 -1.45
N LYS A 266 9.78 29.90 -0.82
CA LYS A 266 8.82 30.86 -0.21
C LYS A 266 8.05 30.21 0.93
N LEU A 267 8.58 30.27 2.16
CA LEU A 267 7.82 30.44 3.42
C LEU A 267 8.81 30.61 4.59
N PRO A 268 8.66 31.64 5.44
CA PRO A 268 9.66 31.98 6.44
C PRO A 268 9.72 30.99 7.61
N TRP A 269 10.94 30.57 7.90
CA TRP A 269 11.37 29.89 9.12
C TRP A 269 10.98 30.70 10.36
N LYS A 270 9.95 30.24 11.09
CA LYS A 270 9.81 30.36 12.56
C LYS A 270 8.45 29.81 13.00
N ARG A 271 8.44 28.55 13.46
CA ARG A 271 7.88 28.12 14.76
C ARG A 271 7.85 26.59 14.87
N SER A 272 8.46 26.12 15.95
CA SER A 272 8.21 24.84 16.62
C SER A 272 8.70 23.57 15.92
N VAL A 273 9.85 23.09 16.41
CA VAL A 273 10.20 21.68 16.54
C VAL A 273 9.07 20.96 17.30
N ARG A 274 8.08 20.47 16.55
CA ARG A 274 7.15 19.41 16.96
C ARG A 274 7.25 18.35 15.88
N GLN A 275 7.96 17.28 16.23
CA GLN A 275 7.83 15.92 15.72
C GLN A 275 6.62 15.75 14.77
N HIS A 276 6.86 15.91 13.46
CA HIS A 276 5.85 15.65 12.43
C HIS A 276 5.83 14.15 12.16
N PHE A 277 5.16 13.39 13.03
CA PHE A 277 4.47 12.18 12.61
C PHE A 277 3.20 12.63 11.89
N LEU A 278 3.30 12.93 10.59
CA LEU A 278 2.12 12.91 9.73
C LEU A 278 1.87 11.45 9.35
N SER A 279 1.25 10.70 10.25
CA SER A 279 0.48 9.53 9.85
C SER A 279 -0.66 10.02 8.95
N CYS A 280 -0.82 9.45 7.77
CA CYS A 280 -2.06 9.60 7.01
C CYS A 280 -3.22 9.09 7.87
N GLN A 281 -3.92 10.00 8.55
CA GLN A 281 -5.28 9.72 9.02
C GLN A 281 -6.15 9.64 7.77
N ILE A 282 -6.27 8.45 7.19
CA ILE A 282 -7.39 8.17 6.28
C ILE A 282 -8.64 8.26 7.15
N SER A 283 -9.52 9.21 6.86
CA SER A 283 -10.75 9.40 7.62
C SER A 283 -11.57 8.11 7.63
N HIS A 284 -12.22 7.81 8.76
CA HIS A 284 -13.09 6.64 8.97
C HIS A 284 -14.12 6.38 7.86
N SER A 285 -14.44 7.38 7.04
CA SER A 285 -15.36 7.30 5.91
C SER A 285 -14.90 6.38 4.76
N SER A 286 -13.60 6.12 4.61
CA SER A 286 -13.10 5.26 3.52
C SER A 286 -13.29 3.76 3.80
N PHE A 287 -13.50 3.37 5.07
CA PHE A 287 -13.76 1.97 5.46
C PHE A 287 -15.23 1.69 5.78
N VAL A 288 -16.02 2.72 6.09
CA VAL A 288 -17.43 2.58 6.42
C VAL A 288 -18.24 3.51 5.53
N GLY A 289 -18.90 2.94 4.53
CA GLY A 289 -19.89 3.64 3.72
C GLY A 289 -21.07 4.09 4.59
N ILE A 290 -20.94 5.26 5.22
CA ILE A 290 -22.02 6.02 5.83
C ILE A 290 -21.95 7.42 5.22
N ILE A 291 -22.93 7.72 4.37
CA ILE A 291 -23.24 9.07 3.92
C ILE A 291 -23.84 9.82 5.12
N PRO A 292 -23.26 10.93 5.60
CA PRO A 292 -24.00 11.83 6.48
C PRO A 292 -24.96 12.65 5.61
N LEU A 293 -26.25 12.33 5.71
CA LEU A 293 -27.35 13.19 5.28
C LEU A 293 -27.36 14.47 6.15
N THR A 294 -26.78 15.56 5.65
CA THR A 294 -27.07 16.95 6.05
C THR A 294 -26.50 17.85 4.94
N SER A 295 -27.20 18.73 4.24
CA SER A 295 -28.43 19.46 4.50
C SER A 295 -29.17 19.71 3.19
N VAL A 296 -30.47 19.44 3.19
CA VAL A 296 -31.40 20.00 2.21
C VAL A 296 -31.40 21.51 2.45
N ARG A 297 -30.78 22.29 1.55
CA ARG A 297 -31.09 23.73 1.46
C ARG A 297 -32.53 23.84 0.97
N GLN A 298 -33.42 24.25 1.87
CA GLN A 298 -34.71 24.80 1.49
C GLN A 298 -34.45 26.07 0.69
N ASP A 299 -34.74 26.02 -0.61
CA ASP A 299 -34.93 27.22 -1.43
C ASP A 299 -36.17 27.96 -0.91
N THR A 300 -35.93 28.96 -0.05
CA THR A 300 -36.91 30.01 0.22
C THR A 300 -36.70 31.10 -0.82
N LYS A 301 -37.57 31.10 -1.85
CA LYS A 301 -37.75 32.24 -2.74
C LYS A 301 -38.29 33.40 -1.90
N HIS A 302 -37.48 34.43 -1.71
CA HIS A 302 -37.98 35.75 -1.35
C HIS A 302 -38.14 36.55 -2.65
N GLU A 303 -39.40 36.74 -3.05
CA GLU A 303 -39.81 37.84 -3.90
C GLU A 303 -39.54 39.17 -3.16
N GLN A 304 -38.89 40.11 -3.85
CA GLN A 304 -39.03 41.53 -3.56
C GLN A 304 -39.26 42.27 -4.87
N GLU A 305 -40.51 42.70 -5.03
CA GLU A 305 -40.94 43.78 -5.91
C GLU A 305 -40.46 45.15 -5.39
N HIS A 306 -40.55 46.14 -6.30
CA HIS A 306 -40.39 47.60 -6.16
C HIS A 306 -38.95 48.12 -6.35
N SER A 307 -38.65 49.02 -7.29
CA SER A 307 -39.43 49.92 -8.15
C SER A 307 -38.69 50.19 -9.46
#